data_AF-A0A8B7CVE1-F1
#
_entry.id   AF-A0A8B7CVE1-F1
#
_cell.length_a   1.000
_cell.length_b   1.000
_cell.length_c   1.000
_cell.angle_alpha   90.00
_cell.angle_beta   90.00
_cell.angle_gamma   90.00
#
_symmetry.space_group_name_H-M   'P 1'
#
loop_
_entity.id
_entity.type
_entity.pdbx_description
1 polymer ?
#
loop_
_entity_poly.entity_id
_entity_poly.type
_entity_poly.pdbx_seq_one_letter_code
_entity_poly.pdbx_strand_id
1 'polypeptide(L)'
;MASTCSSLTASTSSSPYGFRTSATVNPLSLGALSSPIAHPKPRPSRLALSLPRRLFLPSASAIWDALTGGNRARDASLAVRRGMLLFRQGDVAGSLAEFDRAIELDPRQKASLIGPVSDLWQRGLSLYYLNRFEEGAEQFRLDVAANPNDTEESIWCFLCEAQLYGVEEARKRFLEVGQDPRPVMRQAYNLFKDGGDPKKLVTTFSNGQENECFYASLYAGLFNESQNDMDAAKLNILAACQSPYGSRSDDYMASLAKVHCLCRNWSFS
;
A
#
# COMPACT_ATOMS: atom_id res chain seq x y z
N MET A 1 48.82 -8.30 -24.52
CA MET A 1 49.06 -9.76 -24.64
C MET A 1 48.11 -10.42 -23.65
N ALA A 2 46.90 -10.80 -24.10
CA ALA A 2 46.55 -12.17 -24.54
C ALA A 2 46.69 -13.18 -23.38
N SER A 3 45.74 -14.03 -23.00
CA SER A 3 44.44 -14.41 -23.57
C SER A 3 43.75 -15.38 -22.57
N THR A 4 42.41 -15.46 -22.64
CA THR A 4 41.49 -16.62 -22.43
C THR A 4 41.56 -17.45 -21.12
N CYS A 5 40.49 -17.57 -20.31
CA CYS A 5 39.14 -18.17 -20.54
C CYS A 5 39.15 -19.70 -20.64
N SER A 6 38.48 -20.38 -19.71
CA SER A 6 37.86 -21.70 -19.93
C SER A 6 36.77 -21.97 -18.89
N SER A 7 35.55 -21.99 -19.39
CA SER A 7 34.32 -22.53 -18.80
C SER A 7 34.31 -24.06 -18.89
N LEU A 8 33.64 -24.70 -17.92
CA LEU A 8 33.28 -26.12 -17.99
C LEU A 8 31.79 -26.26 -17.64
N THR A 9 31.04 -26.75 -18.62
CA THR A 9 29.64 -27.19 -18.55
C THR A 9 29.59 -28.73 -18.57
N ALA A 10 28.68 -29.31 -17.80
CA ALA A 10 28.11 -30.66 -17.99
C ALA A 10 26.78 -30.71 -17.20
N SER A 11 25.59 -30.78 -17.78
CA SER A 11 24.92 -31.86 -18.55
C SER A 11 24.30 -32.99 -17.70
N THR A 12 22.99 -32.86 -17.48
CA THR A 12 21.90 -33.86 -17.65
C THR A 12 21.89 -35.23 -16.94
N SER A 13 20.79 -35.52 -16.21
CA SER A 13 19.92 -36.73 -16.29
C SER A 13 18.69 -36.47 -15.37
N SER A 14 17.40 -36.52 -15.73
CA SER A 14 16.50 -37.49 -16.39
C SER A 14 16.26 -38.80 -15.62
N SER A 15 15.18 -38.88 -14.84
CA SER A 15 14.08 -39.83 -15.08
C SER A 15 12.88 -39.66 -14.13
N PRO A 16 11.65 -39.89 -14.61
CA PRO A 16 10.42 -39.95 -13.83
C PRO A 16 10.05 -41.41 -13.50
N TYR A 17 9.40 -41.64 -12.36
CA TYR A 17 8.71 -42.90 -12.07
C TYR A 17 7.22 -42.64 -11.85
N GLY A 18 6.41 -43.33 -12.64
CA GLY A 18 4.97 -43.40 -12.48
C GLY A 18 4.51 -44.73 -11.87
N PHE A 19 3.18 -44.77 -11.75
CA PHE A 19 2.28 -45.92 -11.88
C PHE A 19 1.85 -46.77 -10.67
N ARG A 20 0.50 -46.85 -10.61
CA ARG A 20 -0.38 -48.04 -10.45
C ARG A 20 -0.79 -48.45 -9.02
N THR A 21 -2.08 -48.29 -8.69
CA THR A 21 -3.16 -49.33 -8.57
C THR A 21 -3.12 -50.11 -7.25
N SER A 22 -4.18 -50.58 -6.61
CA SER A 22 -5.62 -50.68 -6.87
C SER A 22 -6.31 -51.09 -5.55
N ALA A 23 -7.59 -50.73 -5.44
CA ALA A 23 -8.74 -51.50 -4.93
C ALA A 23 -8.62 -52.42 -3.69
N THR A 24 -9.61 -52.30 -2.79
CA THR A 24 -10.41 -53.45 -2.32
C THR A 24 -11.78 -52.99 -1.80
N VAL A 25 -12.82 -53.59 -2.38
CA VAL A 25 -14.24 -53.54 -2.01
C VAL A 25 -14.54 -54.82 -1.23
N ASN A 26 -15.28 -54.72 -0.12
CA ASN A 26 -15.87 -55.87 0.57
C ASN A 26 -17.40 -55.77 0.52
N PRO A 27 -18.12 -56.80 0.05
CA PRO A 27 -19.56 -56.95 0.24
C PRO A 27 -19.91 -58.14 1.15
N LEU A 28 -21.23 -58.33 1.36
CA LEU A 28 -21.96 -59.38 2.09
C LEU A 28 -22.25 -59.01 3.56
N SER A 29 -23.46 -59.17 4.10
CA SER A 29 -24.44 -60.23 3.85
C SER A 29 -25.87 -59.85 4.26
N LEU A 30 -26.84 -60.50 3.58
CA LEU A 30 -28.28 -60.49 3.83
C LEU A 30 -28.66 -61.03 5.22
N GLY A 31 -29.73 -60.46 5.79
CA GLY A 31 -30.56 -61.07 6.81
C GLY A 31 -32.00 -60.59 6.64
N ALA A 32 -32.89 -61.48 6.22
CA ALA A 32 -34.31 -61.25 5.98
C ALA A 32 -35.18 -61.69 7.18
N LEU A 33 -36.48 -61.34 7.09
CA LEU A 33 -37.64 -61.70 7.94
C LEU A 33 -37.81 -60.82 9.19
N SER A 34 -38.98 -60.30 9.55
CA SER A 34 -40.37 -60.56 9.12
C SER A 34 -41.27 -59.46 9.69
N SER A 35 -42.24 -58.97 8.92
CA SER A 35 -43.30 -58.06 9.38
C SER A 35 -44.45 -58.82 10.05
N PRO A 36 -45.19 -58.16 10.95
CA PRO A 36 -46.63 -58.34 10.98
C PRO A 36 -47.40 -57.03 10.78
N ILE A 37 -48.54 -57.20 10.13
CA ILE A 37 -49.56 -56.23 9.75
C ILE A 37 -50.22 -55.63 11.02
N ALA A 38 -50.39 -54.30 11.05
CA ALA A 38 -51.30 -53.62 11.97
C ALA A 38 -52.13 -52.58 11.22
N HIS A 39 -53.46 -52.70 11.33
CA HIS A 39 -54.48 -51.84 10.73
C HIS A 39 -54.49 -50.41 11.31
N PRO A 40 -55.02 -49.42 10.56
CA PRO A 40 -54.86 -47.99 10.87
C PRO A 40 -55.84 -47.52 11.94
N LYS A 41 -55.40 -46.63 12.83
CA LYS A 41 -56.26 -45.82 13.70
C LYS A 41 -56.15 -44.33 13.32
N PRO A 42 -57.25 -43.56 13.46
CA PRO A 42 -57.37 -42.23 12.87
C PRO A 42 -56.53 -41.19 13.61
N ARG A 43 -56.01 -40.22 12.84
CA ARG A 43 -55.27 -39.04 13.31
C ARG A 43 -56.11 -38.20 14.27
N PRO A 44 -55.57 -37.72 15.39
CA PRO A 44 -56.06 -36.50 16.00
C PRO A 44 -55.49 -35.28 15.25
N SER A 45 -56.38 -34.34 14.99
CA SER A 45 -56.20 -33.08 14.29
C SER A 45 -55.06 -32.24 14.89
N ARG A 46 -54.20 -31.72 14.01
CA ARG A 46 -53.23 -30.67 14.33
C ARG A 46 -53.98 -29.40 14.76
N LEU A 47 -53.65 -28.87 15.93
CA LEU A 47 -53.69 -27.44 16.20
C LEU A 47 -52.28 -27.03 16.63
N ALA A 48 -51.34 -27.08 15.69
CA ALA A 48 -50.12 -26.28 15.81
C ALA A 48 -50.54 -24.84 15.54
N LEU A 49 -50.56 -23.99 16.57
CA LEU A 49 -50.58 -22.55 16.38
C LEU A 49 -49.35 -22.18 15.56
N SER A 50 -49.53 -22.05 14.24
CA SER A 50 -48.55 -21.43 13.38
C SER A 50 -48.52 -19.95 13.74
N LEU A 51 -47.58 -19.56 14.61
CA LEU A 51 -47.12 -18.19 14.66
C LEU A 51 -46.78 -17.79 13.22
N PRO A 52 -47.30 -16.69 12.69
CA PRO A 52 -46.93 -16.25 11.35
C PRO A 52 -45.44 -15.97 11.42
N ARG A 53 -44.66 -16.78 10.70
CA ARG A 53 -43.23 -16.56 10.50
C ARG A 53 -43.16 -15.23 9.76
N ARG A 54 -43.00 -14.12 10.48
CA ARG A 54 -42.87 -12.78 9.90
C ARG A 54 -41.73 -12.90 8.90
N LEU A 55 -42.07 -12.86 7.62
CA LEU A 55 -41.10 -12.73 6.55
C LEU A 55 -40.42 -11.38 6.78
N PHE A 56 -39.22 -11.42 7.34
CA PHE A 56 -38.38 -10.25 7.48
C PHE A 56 -37.91 -9.91 6.07
N LEU A 57 -38.65 -9.06 5.37
CA LEU A 57 -38.21 -8.51 4.11
C LEU A 57 -37.17 -7.44 4.46
N PRO A 58 -35.86 -7.66 4.19
CA PRO A 58 -34.89 -6.60 4.37
C PRO A 58 -35.31 -5.42 3.51
N SER A 59 -35.16 -4.20 4.04
CA SER A 59 -35.51 -2.99 3.30
C SER A 59 -34.71 -2.95 1.99
N ALA A 60 -35.24 -2.26 0.97
CA ALA A 60 -34.50 -2.04 -0.27
C ALA A 60 -33.11 -1.43 0.00
N SER A 61 -32.98 -0.58 1.03
CA SER A 61 -31.67 -0.06 1.50
C SER A 61 -30.78 -1.17 2.03
N ALA A 62 -31.28 -2.10 2.85
CA ALA A 62 -30.46 -3.20 3.39
C ALA A 62 -30.01 -4.18 2.30
N ILE A 63 -30.86 -4.44 1.30
CA ILE A 63 -30.49 -5.23 0.12
C ILE A 63 -29.46 -4.45 -0.72
N TRP A 64 -29.65 -3.15 -0.90
CA TRP A 64 -28.72 -2.30 -1.65
C TRP A 64 -27.37 -2.16 -0.95
N ASP A 65 -27.33 -1.97 0.37
CA ASP A 65 -26.11 -1.89 1.18
C ASP A 65 -25.36 -3.23 1.20
N ALA A 66 -26.08 -4.36 1.24
CA ALA A 66 -25.49 -5.70 1.13
C ALA A 66 -24.96 -6.00 -0.28
N LEU A 67 -25.65 -5.53 -1.33
CA LEU A 67 -25.21 -5.69 -2.72
C LEU A 67 -24.07 -4.74 -3.11
N THR A 68 -24.02 -3.54 -2.54
CA THR A 68 -23.02 -2.51 -2.88
C THR A 68 -21.84 -2.44 -1.92
N GLY A 69 -21.98 -2.98 -0.71
CA GLY A 69 -20.99 -2.84 0.36
C GLY A 69 -20.98 -1.44 0.99
N GLY A 70 -22.09 -0.69 0.89
CA GLY A 70 -22.16 0.75 1.22
C GLY A 70 -21.68 1.12 2.63
N ASN A 71 -21.95 0.30 3.65
CA ASN A 71 -21.44 0.56 5.01
C ASN A 71 -19.93 0.31 5.13
N ARG A 72 -19.42 -0.75 4.48
CA ARG A 72 -17.99 -1.09 4.49
C ARG A 72 -17.14 -0.05 3.76
N ALA A 73 -17.61 0.46 2.63
CA ALA A 73 -16.93 1.53 1.90
C ALA A 73 -16.85 2.84 2.72
N ARG A 74 -17.91 3.17 3.47
CA ARG A 74 -17.90 4.30 4.40
C ARG A 74 -16.93 4.09 5.57
N ASP A 75 -16.94 2.91 6.17
CA ASP A 75 -16.04 2.56 7.28
C ASP A 75 -14.57 2.57 6.82
N ALA A 76 -14.28 2.07 5.62
CA ALA A 76 -12.95 2.11 5.03
C ALA A 76 -12.51 3.56 4.76
N SER A 77 -13.40 4.40 4.21
CA SER A 77 -13.12 5.84 4.05
C SER A 77 -12.84 6.55 5.38
N LEU A 78 -13.52 6.15 6.46
CA LEU A 78 -13.27 6.68 7.79
C LEU A 78 -11.90 6.23 8.34
N ALA A 79 -11.54 4.96 8.12
CA ALA A 79 -10.24 4.42 8.47
C ALA A 79 -9.10 5.16 7.74
N VAL A 80 -9.23 5.44 6.43
CA VAL A 80 -8.27 6.27 5.67
C VAL A 80 -8.10 7.65 6.32
N ARG A 81 -9.20 8.35 6.60
CA ARG A 81 -9.14 9.69 7.24
C ARG A 81 -8.46 9.64 8.60
N ARG A 82 -8.73 8.59 9.39
CA ARG A 82 -8.10 8.39 10.70
C ARG A 82 -6.62 8.08 10.57
N GLY A 83 -6.22 7.25 9.60
CA GLY A 83 -4.83 6.95 9.28
C GLY A 83 -4.05 8.23 8.94
N MET A 84 -4.61 9.08 8.08
CA MET A 84 -4.00 10.37 7.76
C MET A 84 -3.86 11.27 8.99
N LEU A 85 -4.88 11.33 9.86
CA LEU A 85 -4.83 12.15 11.08
C LEU A 85 -3.74 11.66 12.05
N LEU A 86 -3.67 10.35 12.28
CA LEU A 86 -2.65 9.73 13.15
C LEU A 86 -1.24 10.01 12.62
N PHE A 87 -1.03 9.88 11.31
CA PHE A 87 0.25 10.23 10.69
C PHE A 87 0.64 11.68 10.98
N ARG A 88 -0.26 12.64 10.76
CA ARG A 88 0.00 14.07 11.02
C ARG A 88 0.32 14.35 12.50
N GLN A 89 -0.14 13.50 13.42
CA GLN A 89 0.16 13.58 14.85
C GLN A 89 1.50 12.91 15.23
N GLY A 90 2.18 12.28 14.27
CA GLY A 90 3.41 11.52 14.50
C GLY A 90 3.17 10.07 14.94
N ASP A 91 1.92 9.63 15.07
CA ASP A 91 1.59 8.21 15.32
C ASP A 91 1.59 7.42 14.00
N VAL A 92 2.80 7.13 13.51
CA VAL A 92 3.01 6.41 12.25
C VAL A 92 2.50 4.96 12.35
N ALA A 93 2.65 4.32 13.52
CA ALA A 93 2.20 2.95 13.73
C ALA A 93 0.66 2.85 13.71
N GLY A 94 -0.03 3.73 14.44
CA GLY A 94 -1.48 3.84 14.40
C GLY A 94 -1.99 4.22 13.01
N SER A 95 -1.26 5.08 12.30
CA SER A 95 -1.58 5.44 10.92
C SER A 95 -1.63 4.22 10.00
N LEU A 96 -0.57 3.40 10.00
CA LEU A 96 -0.50 2.21 9.18
C LEU A 96 -1.60 1.20 9.52
N ALA A 97 -1.89 1.02 10.82
CA ALA A 97 -2.97 0.11 11.25
C ALA A 97 -4.34 0.52 10.70
N GLU A 98 -4.64 1.83 10.64
CA GLU A 98 -5.90 2.31 10.06
C GLU A 98 -5.92 2.20 8.52
N PHE A 99 -4.78 2.38 7.85
CA PHE A 99 -4.70 2.12 6.40
C PHE A 99 -4.88 0.63 6.07
N ASP A 100 -4.25 -0.27 6.83
CA ASP A 100 -4.42 -1.72 6.67
C ASP A 100 -5.89 -2.12 6.95
N ARG A 101 -6.53 -1.53 7.97
CA ARG A 101 -7.96 -1.70 8.24
C ARG A 101 -8.84 -1.23 7.07
N ALA A 102 -8.50 -0.12 6.42
CA ALA A 102 -9.24 0.36 5.26
C ALA A 102 -9.22 -0.66 4.11
N ILE A 103 -8.05 -1.25 3.85
CA ILE A 103 -7.85 -2.32 2.87
C ILE A 103 -8.66 -3.58 3.23
N GLU A 104 -8.70 -3.98 4.51
CA GLU A 104 -9.48 -5.14 4.96
C GLU A 104 -11.00 -4.94 4.79
N LEU A 105 -11.49 -3.73 5.08
CA LEU A 105 -12.91 -3.39 5.02
C LEU A 105 -13.44 -3.34 3.59
N ASP A 106 -12.63 -2.83 2.66
CA ASP A 106 -12.95 -2.83 1.24
C ASP A 106 -11.72 -3.26 0.42
N PRO A 107 -11.53 -4.57 0.19
CA PRO A 107 -10.41 -5.08 -0.60
C PRO A 107 -10.35 -4.52 -2.03
N ARG A 108 -11.46 -3.94 -2.53
CA ARG A 108 -11.48 -3.21 -3.80
C ARG A 108 -10.59 -1.97 -3.75
N GLN A 109 -10.30 -1.40 -2.58
CA GLN A 109 -9.30 -0.33 -2.42
C GLN A 109 -7.89 -0.83 -2.75
N LYS A 110 -7.58 -2.11 -2.51
CA LYS A 110 -6.32 -2.72 -2.94
C LYS A 110 -6.35 -3.17 -4.41
N ALA A 111 -7.52 -3.53 -4.92
CA ALA A 111 -7.68 -4.18 -6.23
C ALA A 111 -8.18 -3.26 -7.36
N SER A 112 -8.52 -2.00 -7.08
CA SER A 112 -9.09 -1.09 -8.08
C SER A 112 -7.99 -0.42 -8.89
N LEU A 113 -7.49 -1.14 -9.89
CA LEU A 113 -6.70 -0.59 -11.00
C LEU A 113 -7.45 0.52 -11.78
N ILE A 114 -8.76 0.73 -11.57
CA ILE A 114 -9.58 1.77 -12.22
C ILE A 114 -10.79 2.13 -11.32
N GLY A 115 -10.68 3.10 -10.40
CA GLY A 115 -11.83 3.58 -9.62
C GLY A 115 -11.53 4.68 -8.59
N PRO A 116 -12.47 5.61 -8.30
CA PRO A 116 -12.19 6.96 -7.77
C PRO A 116 -12.01 7.07 -6.24
N VAL A 117 -11.51 6.04 -5.55
CA VAL A 117 -11.25 6.13 -4.10
C VAL A 117 -9.85 5.61 -3.77
N SER A 118 -8.92 6.56 -3.86
CA SER A 118 -7.60 6.69 -3.22
C SER A 118 -6.55 5.61 -3.46
N ASP A 119 -5.62 5.94 -4.35
CA ASP A 119 -4.21 5.55 -4.26
C ASP A 119 -3.76 5.75 -2.80
N LEU A 120 -3.51 4.65 -2.07
CA LEU A 120 -3.15 4.66 -0.65
C LEU A 120 -1.67 5.01 -0.47
N TRP A 121 -1.15 5.95 -1.22
CA TRP A 121 0.25 6.37 -1.18
C TRP A 121 0.67 6.84 0.22
N GLN A 122 -0.25 7.39 1.01
CA GLN A 122 0.00 7.74 2.41
C GLN A 122 0.33 6.52 3.29
N ARG A 123 -0.19 5.34 2.94
CA ARG A 123 0.20 4.07 3.56
C ARG A 123 1.66 3.77 3.24
N GLY A 124 2.08 3.95 1.99
CA GLY A 124 3.48 3.82 1.56
C GLY A 124 4.43 4.71 2.37
N LEU A 125 4.02 5.95 2.64
CA LEU A 125 4.78 6.86 3.51
C LEU A 125 4.88 6.33 4.95
N SER A 126 3.78 5.81 5.50
CA SER A 126 3.78 5.21 6.83
C SER A 126 4.69 3.97 6.89
N LEU A 127 4.71 3.16 5.83
CA LEU A 127 5.62 2.02 5.69
C LEU A 127 7.08 2.47 5.68
N TYR A 128 7.42 3.52 4.93
CA TYR A 128 8.77 4.10 4.91
C TYR A 128 9.25 4.49 6.31
N TYR A 129 8.44 5.24 7.06
CA TYR A 129 8.82 5.70 8.40
C TYR A 129 8.86 4.57 9.46
N LEU A 130 8.26 3.42 9.17
CA LEU A 130 8.37 2.20 9.98
C LEU A 130 9.44 1.23 9.49
N ASN A 131 10.29 1.67 8.55
CA ASN A 131 11.35 0.86 7.93
C ASN A 131 10.84 -0.40 7.21
N ARG A 132 9.56 -0.43 6.82
CA ARG A 132 8.95 -1.49 6.01
C ARG A 132 9.15 -1.20 4.53
N PHE A 133 10.41 -1.01 4.14
CA PHE A 133 10.79 -0.47 2.83
C PHE A 133 10.37 -1.36 1.67
N GLU A 134 10.44 -2.69 1.81
CA GLU A 134 10.02 -3.62 0.75
C GLU A 134 8.54 -3.45 0.41
N GLU A 135 7.69 -3.41 1.44
CA GLU A 135 6.25 -3.18 1.27
C GLU A 135 5.93 -1.78 0.77
N GLY A 136 6.69 -0.77 1.20
CA GLY A 136 6.56 0.60 0.70
C GLY A 136 6.90 0.69 -0.79
N ALA A 137 8.03 0.12 -1.19
CA ALA A 137 8.46 0.09 -2.59
C ALA A 137 7.49 -0.67 -3.50
N GLU A 138 6.87 -1.73 -3.01
CA GLU A 138 5.81 -2.45 -3.75
C GLU A 138 4.53 -1.61 -3.86
N GLN A 139 4.10 -0.96 -2.77
CA GLN A 139 2.94 -0.07 -2.78
C GLN A 139 3.10 1.03 -3.84
N PHE A 140 4.22 1.75 -3.83
CA PHE A 140 4.46 2.83 -4.79
C PHE A 140 4.56 2.35 -6.24
N ARG A 141 5.03 1.12 -6.48
CA ARG A 141 5.00 0.51 -7.82
C ARG A 141 3.60 0.27 -8.32
N LEU A 142 2.72 -0.24 -7.46
CA LEU A 142 1.31 -0.44 -7.79
C LEU A 142 0.63 0.90 -8.08
N ASP A 143 0.93 1.93 -7.29
CA ASP A 143 0.37 3.27 -7.44
C ASP A 143 0.83 3.91 -8.78
N VAL A 144 2.12 3.83 -9.14
CA VAL A 144 2.62 4.28 -10.46
C VAL A 144 1.99 3.50 -11.62
N ALA A 145 1.78 2.18 -11.47
CA ALA A 145 1.16 1.38 -12.52
C ALA A 145 -0.30 1.80 -12.77
N ALA A 146 -1.01 2.30 -11.75
CA ALA A 146 -2.36 2.83 -11.86
C ALA A 146 -2.38 4.29 -12.37
N ASN A 147 -1.45 5.13 -11.91
CA ASN A 147 -1.30 6.52 -12.33
C ASN A 147 0.15 6.82 -12.77
N PRO A 148 0.49 6.60 -14.06
CA PRO A 148 1.86 6.69 -14.54
C PRO A 148 2.39 8.13 -14.70
N ASN A 149 1.73 9.13 -14.10
CA ASN A 149 2.15 10.54 -14.14
C ASN A 149 2.57 11.07 -12.77
N ASP A 150 2.50 10.27 -11.71
CA ASP A 150 2.86 10.73 -10.38
C ASP A 150 4.37 10.61 -10.12
N THR A 151 5.03 11.76 -10.12
CA THR A 151 6.45 11.90 -9.84
C THR A 151 6.80 11.54 -8.39
N GLU A 152 5.92 11.82 -7.44
CA GLU A 152 6.22 11.65 -6.02
C GLU A 152 6.35 10.17 -5.69
N GLU A 153 5.48 9.33 -6.24
CA GLU A 153 5.54 7.87 -6.10
C GLU A 153 6.86 7.28 -6.56
N SER A 154 7.41 7.78 -7.67
CA SER A 154 8.70 7.33 -8.21
C SER A 154 9.85 7.68 -7.26
N ILE A 155 9.81 8.88 -6.69
CA ILE A 155 10.81 9.33 -5.69
C ILE A 155 10.70 8.49 -4.41
N TRP A 156 9.50 8.25 -3.90
CA TRP A 156 9.30 7.47 -2.67
C TRP A 156 9.63 5.99 -2.84
N CYS A 157 9.36 5.42 -4.01
CA CYS A 157 9.85 4.10 -4.40
C CYS A 157 11.39 4.05 -4.36
N PHE A 158 12.05 5.04 -4.96
CA PHE A 158 13.52 5.15 -4.91
C PHE A 158 14.02 5.25 -3.47
N LEU A 159 13.39 6.07 -2.62
CA LEU A 159 13.81 6.24 -1.21
C LEU A 159 13.72 4.92 -0.44
N CYS A 160 12.66 4.13 -0.64
CA CYS A 160 12.56 2.80 -0.06
C CYS A 160 13.66 1.87 -0.57
N GLU A 161 13.90 1.83 -1.88
CA GLU A 161 14.90 0.95 -2.47
C GLU A 161 16.34 1.36 -2.15
N ALA A 162 16.60 2.65 -1.95
CA ALA A 162 17.89 3.14 -1.51
C ALA A 162 18.24 2.60 -0.12
N GLN A 163 17.24 2.44 0.76
CA GLN A 163 17.42 1.82 2.08
C GLN A 163 17.64 0.31 2.00
N LEU A 164 17.09 -0.37 0.99
CA LEU A 164 17.22 -1.82 0.82
C LEU A 164 18.51 -2.23 0.08
N TYR A 165 18.85 -1.50 -0.98
CA TYR A 165 19.85 -1.91 -1.98
C TYR A 165 20.94 -0.86 -2.21
N GLY A 166 20.81 0.32 -1.62
CA GLY A 166 21.69 1.47 -1.86
C GLY A 166 21.26 2.32 -3.06
N VAL A 167 21.75 3.57 -3.08
CA VAL A 167 21.40 4.61 -4.07
C VAL A 167 21.65 4.18 -5.50
N GLU A 168 22.78 3.52 -5.78
CA GLU A 168 23.16 3.15 -7.15
C GLU A 168 22.19 2.11 -7.74
N GLU A 169 21.81 1.11 -6.96
CA GLU A 169 20.85 0.09 -7.39
C GLU A 169 19.42 0.63 -7.46
N ALA A 170 19.02 1.46 -6.50
CA ALA A 170 17.72 2.15 -6.53
C ALA A 170 17.59 3.01 -7.79
N ARG A 171 18.67 3.67 -8.23
CA ARG A 171 18.69 4.49 -9.44
C ARG A 171 18.53 3.65 -10.72
N LYS A 172 19.14 2.47 -10.78
CA LYS A 172 18.97 1.54 -11.92
C LYS A 172 17.53 1.03 -12.04
N ARG A 173 16.79 1.00 -10.93
CA ARG A 173 15.41 0.51 -10.81
C ARG A 173 14.39 1.65 -10.78
N PHE A 174 14.83 2.87 -10.99
CA PHE A 174 14.03 4.07 -10.85
C PHE A 174 12.80 4.00 -11.76
N LEU A 175 11.62 4.29 -11.19
CA LEU A 175 10.37 4.24 -11.92
C LEU A 175 10.26 5.46 -12.84
N GLU A 176 10.07 5.20 -14.13
CA GLU A 176 9.86 6.25 -15.10
C GLU A 176 8.38 6.59 -15.25
N VAL A 177 8.04 7.86 -15.01
CA VAL A 177 6.68 8.39 -15.15
C VAL A 177 6.62 9.53 -16.17
N GLY A 178 5.40 9.91 -16.53
CA GLY A 178 5.11 11.06 -17.37
C GLY A 178 5.56 12.39 -16.76
N GLN A 179 5.49 13.44 -17.57
CA GLN A 179 6.00 14.75 -17.19
C GLN A 179 5.07 15.46 -16.20
N ASP A 180 5.55 15.68 -14.97
CA ASP A 180 4.82 16.47 -13.96
C ASP A 180 4.66 17.93 -14.43
N PRO A 181 3.47 18.55 -14.32
CA PRO A 181 3.25 19.94 -14.70
C PRO A 181 4.01 20.93 -13.81
N ARG A 182 4.31 20.59 -12.55
CA ARG A 182 4.96 21.43 -11.55
C ARG A 182 6.47 21.48 -11.79
N PRO A 183 7.07 22.66 -12.07
CA PRO A 183 8.50 22.76 -12.35
C PRO A 183 9.41 22.23 -11.23
N VAL A 184 9.05 22.50 -9.97
CA VAL A 184 9.80 22.02 -8.79
C VAL A 184 9.83 20.49 -8.73
N MET A 185 8.72 19.84 -9.05
CA MET A 185 8.62 18.37 -9.02
C MET A 185 9.41 17.73 -10.15
N ARG A 186 9.39 18.30 -11.36
CA ARG A 186 10.26 17.83 -12.45
C ARG A 186 11.75 17.87 -12.08
N GLN A 187 12.18 18.92 -11.40
CA GLN A 187 13.58 19.02 -10.98
C GLN A 187 13.91 18.07 -9.83
N ALA A 188 13.01 17.89 -8.87
CA ALA A 188 13.16 16.88 -7.83
C ALA A 188 13.25 15.47 -8.44
N TYR A 189 12.34 15.12 -9.34
CA TYR A 189 12.35 13.85 -10.08
C TYR A 189 13.70 13.59 -10.76
N ASN A 190 14.20 14.55 -11.55
CA ASN A 190 15.48 14.43 -12.25
C ASN A 190 16.66 14.31 -11.27
N LEU A 191 16.61 14.99 -10.12
CA LEU A 191 17.64 14.87 -9.08
C LEU A 191 17.71 13.42 -8.55
N PHE A 192 16.57 12.78 -8.28
CA PHE A 192 16.54 11.39 -7.85
C PHE A 192 16.87 10.40 -8.97
N LYS A 193 16.39 10.65 -10.20
CA LYS A 193 16.64 9.81 -11.39
C LYS A 193 18.10 9.86 -11.85
N ASP A 194 18.62 11.05 -12.09
CA ASP A 194 19.91 11.27 -12.77
C ASP A 194 21.03 11.71 -11.82
N GLY A 195 20.66 12.24 -10.65
CA GLY A 195 21.60 12.72 -9.65
C GLY A 195 21.80 14.22 -9.83
N GLY A 196 22.74 14.78 -9.08
CA GLY A 196 23.09 16.20 -9.20
C GLY A 196 23.19 16.90 -7.86
N ASP A 197 23.06 18.22 -7.92
CA ASP A 197 23.24 19.10 -6.76
C ASP A 197 21.89 19.52 -6.15
N PRO A 198 21.53 19.03 -4.94
CA PRO A 198 20.33 19.46 -4.25
C PRO A 198 20.33 20.95 -3.88
N LYS A 199 21.49 21.60 -3.76
CA LYS A 199 21.56 23.06 -3.51
C LYS A 199 21.06 23.85 -4.72
N LYS A 200 21.30 23.35 -5.93
CA LYS A 200 20.78 23.94 -7.16
C LYS A 200 19.26 23.90 -7.19
N LEU A 201 18.65 22.79 -6.74
CA LEU A 201 17.19 22.68 -6.60
C LEU A 201 16.66 23.78 -5.67
N VAL A 202 17.19 23.88 -4.46
CA VAL A 202 16.76 24.89 -3.47
C VAL A 202 16.96 26.31 -3.99
N THR A 203 18.12 26.61 -4.57
CA THR A 203 18.45 27.96 -5.10
C THR A 203 17.54 28.35 -6.27
N THR A 204 17.17 27.40 -7.13
CA THR A 204 16.32 27.68 -8.30
C THR A 204 14.92 28.14 -7.88
N PHE A 205 14.41 27.61 -6.77
CA PHE A 205 13.05 27.90 -6.31
C PHE A 205 13.00 28.83 -5.10
N SER A 206 14.12 29.35 -4.59
CA SER A 206 14.16 30.15 -3.35
C SER A 206 13.35 31.44 -3.41
N ASN A 207 13.16 31.99 -4.61
CA ASN A 207 12.37 33.21 -4.86
C ASN A 207 11.02 32.89 -5.56
N GLY A 208 10.64 31.61 -5.62
CA GLY A 208 9.41 31.14 -6.26
C GLY A 208 8.18 31.28 -5.37
N GLN A 209 7.13 30.53 -5.69
CA GLN A 209 5.94 30.45 -4.84
C GLN A 209 6.27 29.75 -3.51
N GLU A 210 5.55 30.07 -2.43
CA GLU A 210 5.84 29.51 -1.09
C GLU A 210 5.84 27.98 -1.07
N ASN A 211 4.94 27.34 -1.83
CA ASN A 211 4.89 25.89 -1.99
C ASN A 211 6.10 25.34 -2.75
N GLU A 212 6.60 26.04 -3.77
CA GLU A 212 7.80 25.61 -4.51
C GLU A 212 9.04 25.67 -3.62
N CYS A 213 9.20 26.73 -2.83
CA CYS A 213 10.27 26.84 -1.83
C CYS A 213 10.24 25.67 -0.84
N PHE A 214 9.04 25.31 -0.37
CA PHE A 214 8.82 24.18 0.53
C PHE A 214 9.23 22.85 -0.11
N TYR A 215 8.67 22.52 -1.29
CA TYR A 215 8.94 21.25 -1.96
C TYR A 215 10.40 21.11 -2.40
N ALA A 216 11.03 22.21 -2.86
CA ALA A 216 12.45 22.20 -3.19
C ALA A 216 13.32 21.86 -1.98
N SER A 217 13.03 22.47 -0.83
CA SER A 217 13.74 22.19 0.43
C SER A 217 13.47 20.78 0.94
N LEU A 218 12.21 20.33 0.91
CA LEU A 218 11.82 18.98 1.32
C LEU A 218 12.57 17.91 0.51
N TYR A 219 12.50 17.97 -0.82
CA TYR A 219 13.10 16.95 -1.68
C TYR A 219 14.63 17.04 -1.72
N ALA A 220 15.22 18.22 -1.56
CA ALA A 220 16.66 18.35 -1.33
C ALA A 220 17.10 17.67 -0.03
N GLY A 221 16.31 17.79 1.05
CA GLY A 221 16.58 17.14 2.32
C GLY A 221 16.49 15.62 2.25
N LEU A 222 15.43 15.09 1.65
CA LEU A 222 15.26 13.65 1.43
C LEU A 222 16.35 13.07 0.53
N PHE A 223 16.76 13.82 -0.50
CA PHE A 223 17.87 13.41 -1.35
C PHE A 223 19.17 13.32 -0.56
N ASN A 224 19.54 14.36 0.20
CA ASN A 224 20.74 14.34 1.04
C ASN A 224 20.74 13.17 2.03
N GLU A 225 19.60 12.87 2.65
CA GLU A 225 19.47 11.73 3.57
C GLU A 225 19.77 10.41 2.84
N SER A 226 19.22 10.20 1.64
CA SER A 226 19.49 9.00 0.83
C SER A 226 20.98 8.85 0.47
N GLN A 227 21.72 9.97 0.40
CA GLN A 227 23.16 10.01 0.17
C GLN A 227 24.00 9.84 1.46
N ASN A 228 23.36 9.62 2.63
CA ASN A 228 23.97 9.62 3.96
C ASN A 228 24.56 10.98 4.42
N ASP A 229 24.19 12.09 3.79
CA ASP A 229 24.55 13.44 4.26
C ASP A 229 23.49 13.96 5.25
N MET A 230 23.60 13.51 6.50
CA MET A 230 22.61 13.78 7.54
C MET A 230 22.55 15.26 7.95
N ASP A 231 23.67 15.98 7.89
CA ASP A 231 23.73 17.40 8.26
C ASP A 231 23.01 18.25 7.21
N ALA A 232 23.29 18.02 5.92
CA ALA A 232 22.61 18.73 4.85
C ALA A 232 21.14 18.30 4.73
N ALA A 233 20.81 17.05 5.05
CA ALA A 233 19.42 16.58 5.13
C ALA A 233 18.66 17.34 6.22
N LYS A 234 19.19 17.35 7.44
CA LYS A 234 18.58 18.06 8.58
C LYS A 234 18.37 19.53 8.29
N LEU A 235 19.38 20.20 7.74
CA LEU A 235 19.29 21.62 7.38
C LEU A 235 18.12 21.88 6.42
N ASN A 236 18.01 21.11 5.34
CA ASN A 236 16.98 21.30 4.33
C ASN A 236 15.57 20.91 4.82
N ILE A 237 15.41 19.83 5.57
CA ILE A 237 14.10 19.44 6.12
C ILE A 237 13.62 20.47 7.15
N LEU A 238 14.50 20.96 8.04
CA LEU A 238 14.13 22.02 8.97
C LEU A 238 13.74 23.31 8.24
N ALA A 239 14.46 23.68 7.18
CA ALA A 239 14.11 24.81 6.33
C ALA A 239 12.74 24.64 5.66
N ALA A 240 12.43 23.42 5.18
CA ALA A 240 11.10 23.11 4.63
C ALA A 240 10.01 23.32 5.68
N CYS A 241 10.17 22.75 6.87
CA CYS A 241 9.22 22.92 7.98
C CYS A 241 9.04 24.38 8.43
N GLN A 242 10.13 25.18 8.43
CA GLN A 242 10.13 26.58 8.88
C GLN A 242 9.68 27.56 7.79
N SER A 243 9.56 27.13 6.53
CA SER A 243 9.05 27.95 5.44
C SER A 243 7.61 28.44 5.72
N PRO A 244 7.15 29.55 5.10
CA PRO A 244 5.77 30.02 5.24
C PRO A 244 4.74 28.93 4.91
N TYR A 245 4.97 28.15 3.86
CA TYR A 245 4.10 27.03 3.48
C TYR A 245 4.16 25.88 4.49
N GLY A 246 5.36 25.40 4.85
CA GLY A 246 5.50 24.26 5.78
C GLY A 246 4.98 24.54 7.20
N SER A 247 5.06 25.79 7.65
CA SER A 247 4.60 26.20 8.97
C SER A 247 3.08 26.41 9.06
N ARG A 248 2.41 26.79 7.95
CA ARG A 248 0.99 27.22 7.96
C ARG A 248 0.05 26.31 7.18
N SER A 249 0.56 25.51 6.25
CA SER A 249 -0.28 24.69 5.38
C SER A 249 -0.81 23.45 6.11
N ASP A 250 -2.06 23.07 5.81
CA ASP A 250 -2.68 21.79 6.19
C ASP A 250 -2.35 20.65 5.21
N ASP A 251 -1.47 20.93 4.24
CA ASP A 251 -0.97 19.97 3.27
C ASP A 251 -0.33 18.75 3.96
N TYR A 252 -0.54 17.57 3.35
CA TYR A 252 -0.07 16.32 3.94
C TYR A 252 1.47 16.24 3.94
N MET A 253 2.14 16.77 2.91
CA MET A 253 3.59 16.78 2.82
C MET A 253 4.23 17.78 3.79
N ALA A 254 3.56 18.91 4.06
CA ALA A 254 3.95 19.81 5.15
C ALA A 254 3.94 19.11 6.52
N SER A 255 2.95 18.24 6.74
CA SER A 255 2.91 17.39 7.94
C SER A 255 3.98 16.30 7.91
N LEU A 256 4.23 15.68 6.76
CA LEU A 256 5.29 14.69 6.58
C LEU A 256 6.67 15.26 6.93
N ALA A 257 6.98 16.48 6.54
CA ALA A 257 8.26 17.12 6.91
C ALA A 257 8.43 17.20 8.43
N LYS A 258 7.34 17.50 9.17
CA LYS A 258 7.34 17.53 10.64
C LYS A 258 7.50 16.13 11.24
N VAL A 259 6.77 15.14 10.70
CA VAL A 259 6.89 13.72 11.09
C VAL A 259 8.31 13.21 10.84
N HIS A 260 8.92 13.60 9.73
CA HIS A 260 10.31 13.28 9.42
C HIS A 260 11.25 13.75 10.54
N CYS A 261 11.14 15.03 10.93
CA CYS A 261 11.90 15.57 12.04
C CYS A 261 11.68 14.79 13.35
N LEU A 262 10.43 14.43 13.66
CA LEU A 262 10.11 13.63 14.85
C LEU A 262 10.79 12.25 14.79
N CYS A 263 10.67 11.53 13.68
CA CYS A 263 11.28 10.21 13.48
C CYS A 263 12.82 10.22 13.51
N ARG A 264 13.45 11.37 13.23
CA ARG A 264 14.91 11.56 13.24
C ARG A 264 15.44 12.28 14.47
N ASN A 265 14.58 12.64 15.42
CA ASN A 265 14.92 13.47 16.59
C ASN A 265 15.58 14.81 16.21
N TRP A 266 15.08 15.45 15.14
CA TRP A 266 15.54 16.76 14.71
C TRP A 266 14.66 17.85 15.30
N SER A 267 15.23 18.67 16.17
CA SER A 267 14.56 19.79 16.81
C SER A 267 14.67 21.07 15.98
N PHE A 268 13.59 21.86 15.98
CA PHE A 268 13.64 23.27 15.62
C PHE A 268 14.40 24.01 16.73
N SER A 269 15.57 24.55 16.42
CA SER A 269 16.32 25.45 17.30
C SER A 269 15.71 26.84 17.32
#